data_AF-A0A9E2I5A4-F1
#
_entry.id   AF-A0A9E2I5A4-F1
#
_cell.length_a   1.000
_cell.length_b   1.000
_cell.length_c   1.000
_cell.angle_alpha   90.00
_cell.angle_beta   90.00
_cell.angle_gamma   90.00
#
_symmetry.space_group_name_H-M   'P 1'
#
loop_
_entity.id
_entity.type
_entity.pdbx_description
1 polymer ?
#
loop_
_entity_poly.entity_id
_entity_poly.type
_entity_poly.pdbx_seq_one_letter_code
_entity_poly.pdbx_strand_id
1 'polypeptide(L)'
;MKNITITEILDDLRAADEITRRFERRFWLSSADFYDLFMQGLLDDGEHIEEFTEWSAYYQVKLDRETLLQKLSKERVHQLRKKQSATFVAIDPREPAYPFPTGA
;
A
#
# COMPACT_ATOMS: atom_id res chain seq x y z
N MET A 1 -1.26 19.16 10.39
CA MET A 1 -1.57 17.73 10.20
C MET A 1 -1.87 17.52 8.73
N LYS A 2 -1.20 16.58 8.07
CA LYS A 2 -1.40 16.33 6.63
C LYS A 2 -2.48 15.26 6.49
N ASN A 3 -3.62 15.61 5.89
CA ASN A 3 -4.65 14.64 5.53
C ASN A 3 -4.11 13.87 4.32
N ILE A 4 -3.83 12.57 4.48
CA ILE A 4 -3.42 11.74 3.34
C ILE A 4 -4.66 11.40 2.50
N THR A 5 -4.60 11.66 1.20
CA THR A 5 -5.71 11.38 0.27
C THR A 5 -5.58 10.00 -0.35
N ILE A 6 -6.67 9.45 -0.95
CA ILE A 6 -6.57 8.23 -1.76
C ILE A 6 -5.61 8.45 -2.92
N THR A 7 -5.66 9.62 -3.55
CA THR A 7 -4.73 9.99 -4.62
C THR A 7 -3.28 9.89 -4.16
N GLU A 8 -2.93 10.46 -2.99
CA GLU A 8 -1.59 10.36 -2.43
C GLU A 8 -1.20 8.90 -2.10
N ILE A 9 -2.14 8.10 -1.59
CA ILE A 9 -1.88 6.66 -1.34
C ILE A 9 -1.59 5.91 -2.63
N LEU A 10 -2.37 6.17 -3.69
CA LEU A 10 -2.17 5.53 -4.99
C LEU A 10 -0.85 5.97 -5.64
N ASP A 11 -0.45 7.22 -5.44
CA ASP A 11 0.84 7.74 -5.91
C ASP A 11 2.01 7.10 -5.16
N ASP A 12 1.93 6.99 -3.84
CA ASP A 12 2.92 6.28 -3.01
C ASP A 12 3.01 4.80 -3.43
N LEU A 13 1.88 4.14 -3.66
CA LEU A 13 1.84 2.75 -4.13
C LEU A 13 2.51 2.57 -5.48
N ARG A 14 2.24 3.47 -6.42
CA ARG A 14 2.87 3.43 -7.75
C ARG A 14 4.39 3.58 -7.64
N ALA A 15 4.89 4.49 -6.81
CA ALA A 15 6.33 4.66 -6.60
C ALA A 15 6.97 3.43 -5.94
N ALA A 16 6.34 2.88 -4.91
CA ALA A 16 6.82 1.68 -4.23
C ALA A 16 6.77 0.43 -5.14
N ASP A 17 5.72 0.30 -5.96
CA ASP A 17 5.58 -0.76 -6.96
C ASP A 17 6.67 -0.69 -8.04
N GLU A 18 7.00 0.50 -8.53
CA GLU A 18 8.05 0.68 -9.52
C GLU A 18 9.41 0.18 -9.00
N ILE A 19 9.71 0.44 -7.73
CA ILE A 19 10.98 0.02 -7.11
C ILE A 19 10.95 -1.47 -6.84
N THR A 20 9.93 -1.97 -6.16
CA THR A 20 9.81 -3.41 -5.83
C THR A 20 9.85 -4.28 -7.09
N ARG A 21 9.18 -3.89 -8.19
CA ARG A 21 9.22 -4.62 -9.47
C ARG A 21 10.60 -4.65 -10.13
N ARG A 22 11.49 -3.68 -9.89
CA ARG A 22 12.87 -3.74 -10.40
C ARG A 22 13.62 -4.91 -9.76
N PHE A 23 13.39 -5.14 -8.48
CA PHE A 23 13.99 -6.25 -7.74
C PHE A 23 13.40 -7.59 -8.15
N GLU A 24 12.07 -7.66 -8.32
CA GLU A 24 11.42 -8.89 -8.81
C GLU A 24 11.96 -9.31 -10.19
N ARG A 25 12.23 -8.35 -11.08
CA ARG A 25 12.84 -8.64 -12.39
C ARG A 25 14.31 -9.00 -12.30
N ARG A 26 15.05 -8.40 -11.35
CA ARG A 26 16.48 -8.64 -11.17
C ARG A 26 16.75 -10.02 -10.54
N PHE A 27 15.94 -10.39 -9.56
CA PHE A 27 16.14 -11.58 -8.73
C PHE A 27 15.14 -12.71 -9.03
N TRP A 28 14.15 -12.48 -9.91
CA TRP A 28 13.14 -13.46 -10.33
C TRP A 28 12.34 -14.09 -9.18
N LEU A 29 12.16 -13.32 -8.11
CA LEU A 29 11.39 -13.67 -6.92
C LEU A 29 10.28 -12.65 -6.72
N SER A 30 9.15 -13.07 -6.15
CA SER A 30 8.14 -12.11 -5.71
C SER A 30 8.71 -11.24 -4.58
N SER A 31 8.26 -10.00 -4.47
CA SER A 31 8.69 -9.14 -3.36
C SER A 31 8.34 -9.73 -1.98
N ALA A 32 7.26 -10.52 -1.90
CA ALA A 32 6.87 -11.21 -0.67
C ALA A 32 7.89 -12.29 -0.28
N ASP A 33 8.22 -13.20 -1.20
CA ASP A 33 9.19 -14.26 -0.93
C ASP A 33 10.58 -13.68 -0.66
N PHE A 34 10.96 -12.63 -1.41
CA PHE A 34 12.22 -11.93 -1.19
C PHE A 34 12.26 -11.27 0.20
N TYR A 35 11.15 -10.70 0.67
CA TYR A 35 11.06 -10.09 1.99
C TYR A 35 11.19 -11.14 3.10
N ASP A 36 10.54 -12.28 2.94
CA ASP A 36 10.60 -13.36 3.92
C ASP A 36 12.04 -13.88 4.07
N LEU A 37 12.78 -14.01 2.97
CA LEU A 37 14.19 -14.38 2.99
C LEU A 37 15.06 -13.29 3.63
N PHE A 38 14.80 -12.02 3.32
CA PHE A 38 15.49 -10.87 3.93
C PHE A 38 15.30 -10.86 5.46
N MET A 39 14.06 -10.99 5.93
CA MET A 39 13.71 -10.96 7.35
C MET A 39 14.30 -12.14 8.14
N GLN A 40 14.55 -13.26 7.48
CA GLN A 40 15.23 -14.42 8.08
C GLN A 40 16.76 -14.28 8.09
N GLY A 41 17.32 -13.21 7.50
CA GLY A 41 18.76 -13.04 7.34
C GLY A 41 19.39 -14.01 6.33
N LEU A 42 18.58 -14.57 5.43
CA LEU A 42 19.03 -15.58 4.45
C LEU A 42 19.56 -14.98 3.14
N LEU A 43 19.40 -13.67 2.94
CA LEU A 43 19.89 -12.95 1.77
C LEU A 43 21.19 -12.19 2.03
N ASP A 44 21.57 -12.02 3.29
CA ASP A 44 22.67 -11.15 3.68
C ASP A 44 23.99 -11.94 3.81
N ASP A 45 24.85 -11.83 2.79
CA ASP A 45 26.25 -12.25 2.82
C ASP A 45 27.23 -11.05 2.99
N GLY A 46 26.70 -9.84 3.19
CA GLY A 46 27.45 -8.60 3.32
C GLY A 46 27.67 -7.81 2.03
N GLU A 47 27.45 -8.37 0.83
CA GLU A 47 27.75 -7.66 -0.43
C GLU A 47 26.61 -6.75 -0.92
N HIS A 48 25.38 -6.97 -0.44
CA HIS A 48 24.18 -6.31 -0.98
C HIS A 48 23.29 -5.62 0.07
N ILE A 49 23.82 -5.41 1.29
CA ILE A 49 23.07 -4.87 2.44
C ILE A 49 22.35 -3.56 2.12
N GLU A 50 23.04 -2.60 1.50
CA GLU A 50 22.46 -1.27 1.22
C GLU A 50 21.29 -1.37 0.25
N GLU A 51 21.44 -2.16 -0.81
CA GLU A 51 20.42 -2.35 -1.85
C GLU A 51 19.18 -3.06 -1.29
N PHE A 52 19.37 -4.11 -0.49
CA PHE A 52 18.26 -4.85 0.12
C PHE A 52 17.58 -4.04 1.22
N THR A 53 18.34 -3.25 1.98
CA THR A 53 17.77 -2.33 2.98
C THR A 53 16.90 -1.28 2.31
N GLU A 54 17.38 -0.61 1.25
CA GLU A 54 16.59 0.37 0.49
C GLU A 54 15.31 -0.26 -0.05
N TRP A 55 15.42 -1.41 -0.72
CA TRP A 55 14.27 -2.13 -1.23
C TRP A 55 13.26 -2.49 -0.14
N SER A 56 13.73 -3.00 1.01
CA SER A 56 12.86 -3.42 2.10
C SER A 56 12.02 -2.26 2.64
N ALA A 57 12.58 -1.05 2.68
CA ALA A 57 11.86 0.15 3.08
C ALA A 57 10.72 0.48 2.10
N TYR A 58 10.97 0.38 0.78
CA TYR A 58 9.92 0.57 -0.21
C TYR A 58 8.86 -0.53 -0.17
N TYR A 59 9.24 -1.77 0.08
CA TYR A 59 8.29 -2.86 0.25
C TYR A 59 7.40 -2.68 1.48
N GLN A 60 7.95 -2.20 2.60
CA GLN A 60 7.17 -1.83 3.78
C GLN A 60 6.20 -0.68 3.50
N VAL A 61 6.66 0.37 2.81
CA VAL A 61 5.77 1.48 2.38
C VAL A 61 4.62 0.94 1.53
N LYS A 62 4.89 0.02 0.60
CA LYS A 62 3.84 -0.62 -0.20
C LYS A 62 2.81 -1.32 0.69
N LEU A 63 3.24 -2.20 1.60
CA LEU A 63 2.34 -2.93 2.50
C LEU A 63 1.48 -2.00 3.36
N ASP A 64 2.07 -0.94 3.89
CA ASP A 64 1.37 0.07 4.70
C ASP A 64 0.31 0.80 3.88
N ARG A 65 0.65 1.19 2.64
CA ARG A 65 -0.26 1.92 1.75
C ARG A 65 -1.36 1.04 1.19
N GLU A 66 -1.10 -0.24 0.89
CA GLU A 66 -2.11 -1.22 0.52
C GLU A 66 -3.11 -1.43 1.66
N THR A 67 -2.60 -1.56 2.89
CA THR A 67 -3.43 -1.69 4.09
C THR A 67 -4.31 -0.46 4.29
N LEU A 68 -3.75 0.74 4.14
CA LEU A 68 -4.49 1.99 4.28
C LEU A 68 -5.54 2.16 3.17
N LEU A 69 -5.19 1.86 1.92
CA LEU A 69 -6.10 1.86 0.79
C LEU A 69 -7.29 0.92 1.06
N GLN A 70 -7.02 -0.30 1.53
CA GLN A 70 -8.05 -1.27 1.81
C GLN A 70 -8.95 -0.84 2.98
N LYS A 71 -8.40 -0.18 4.00
CA LYS A 71 -9.18 0.42 5.09
C LYS A 71 -10.12 1.52 4.59
N LEU A 72 -9.61 2.46 3.80
CA LEU A 72 -10.40 3.56 3.24
C LEU A 72 -11.47 3.05 2.26
N SER A 73 -11.14 2.05 1.44
CA SER A 73 -12.07 1.39 0.54
C SER A 73 -13.23 0.74 1.30
N LYS A 74 -12.94 0.00 2.38
CA LYS A 74 -13.97 -0.58 3.25
C LYS A 74 -14.87 0.48 3.88
N GLU A 75 -14.30 1.58 4.37
CA GLU A 75 -15.09 2.70 4.90
C GLU A 75 -15.98 3.33 3.81
N ARG A 76 -15.44 3.55 2.61
CA ARG A 76 -16.21 4.06 1.47
C ARG A 76 -17.39 3.14 1.13
N VAL A 77 -17.15 1.83 1.06
CA VAL A 77 -18.21 0.82 0.81
C VAL A 77 -19.28 0.88 1.91
N HIS A 78 -18.89 1.01 3.18
CA HIS A 78 -19.84 1.15 4.29
C HIS A 78 -20.72 2.39 4.15
N GLN A 79 -20.12 3.55 3.85
CA GLN A 79 -20.84 4.80 3.65
C GLN A 79 -21.79 4.75 2.44
N LEU A 80 -21.34 4.12 1.35
CA LEU A 80 -22.14 3.90 0.16
C LEU A 80 -23.37 3.01 0.44
N ARG A 81 -23.20 1.95 1.23
CA ARG A 81 -24.31 1.09 1.67
C ARG A 81 -25.29 1.81 2.59
N LYS A 82 -24.81 2.67 3.50
CA LYS A 82 -25.68 3.48 4.37
C LYS A 82 -26.56 4.47 3.61
N LYS A 83 -26.04 5.04 2.51
CA LYS A 83 -26.76 6.00 1.66
C LYS A 83 -27.62 5.32 0.59
N GLN A 84 -27.69 3.99 0.61
CA GLN A 84 -28.46 3.22 -0.34
C GLN A 84 -29.96 3.42 -0.07
N SER A 85 -30.66 4.06 -1.01
CA SER A 85 -32.12 4.22 -0.98
C SER A 85 -32.83 3.23 -1.92
N ALA A 86 -32.09 2.44 -2.71
CA ALA A 86 -32.61 1.59 -3.79
C ALA A 86 -31.79 0.27 -3.96
N THR A 87 -32.16 -0.58 -4.92
CA THR A 87 -31.50 -1.87 -5.23
C THR A 87 -30.03 -1.75 -5.64
N PHE A 88 -29.55 -0.54 -5.96
CA PHE A 88 -28.19 -0.27 -6.44
C PHE A 88 -27.49 0.81 -5.62
N VAL A 89 -26.16 0.77 -5.63
CA VAL A 89 -25.29 1.77 -5.00
C VAL A 89 -24.78 2.74 -6.06
N ALA A 90 -25.05 4.04 -5.90
CA ALA A 90 -24.49 5.08 -6.76
C ALA A 90 -23.08 5.47 -6.29
N ILE A 91 -22.08 5.34 -7.18
CA ILE A 91 -20.68 5.69 -6.89
C ILE A 91 -20.37 7.04 -7.54
N ASP A 92 -20.09 8.06 -6.72
CA ASP A 92 -19.56 9.34 -7.19
C ASP A 92 -18.04 9.20 -7.45
N PRO A 93 -17.54 9.55 -8.65
CA PRO A 93 -16.12 9.43 -9.01
C PRO A 93 -15.22 10.47 -8.32
N ARG A 94 -15.79 11.52 -7.71
CA ARG A 94 -15.00 12.51 -7.00
C ARG A 94 -14.38 11.89 -5.75
N GLU A 95 -13.12 12.24 -5.51
CA GLU A 95 -12.42 11.80 -4.32
C GLU A 95 -13.18 12.22 -3.06
N PRO A 96 -13.54 11.27 -2.18
CA PRO A 96 -14.25 11.60 -0.95
C PRO A 96 -13.34 12.35 0.02
N ALA A 97 -13.87 13.41 0.62
CA ALA A 97 -13.24 14.05 1.76
C ALA A 97 -13.36 13.12 2.98
N TYR A 98 -12.27 12.48 3.39
CA TYR A 98 -12.22 11.72 4.65
C TYR A 98 -11.84 12.64 5.81
N PRO A 99 -12.74 12.93 6.76
CA PRO A 99 -12.30 13.24 8.11
C PRO A 99 -11.75 11.93 8.69
N PHE A 100 -10.45 11.85 8.97
CA PHE A 100 -9.88 10.67 9.62
C PHE A 100 -10.58 10.47 10.99
N PRO A 101 -11.04 9.26 11.33
CA PRO A 101 -11.47 8.98 12.68
C PRO A 101 -10.22 9.04 13.56
N THR A 102 -10.14 10.02 14.45
CA THR A 102 -9.28 9.94 15.63
C THR A 102 -9.66 8.65 16.35
N GLY A 103 -8.70 7.74 16.48
CA GLY A 103 -8.83 6.68 17.47
C GLY A 103 -9.10 7.34 18.82
N ALA A 104 -10.17 6.90 19.47
CA ALA A 104 -10.41 7.15 20.89
C ALA A 104 -9.35 6.42 21.73
#